data_AF-A0A934XS44-F1
#
_entry.id   AF-A0A934XS44-F1
#
_cell.length_a   1.000
_cell.length_b   1.000
_cell.length_c   1.000
_cell.angle_alpha   90.00
_cell.angle_beta   90.00
_cell.angle_gamma   90.00
#
_symmetry.space_group_name_H-M   'P 1'
#
loop_
_entity.id
_entity.type
_entity.pdbx_description
1 polymer ?
#
loop_
_entity_poly.entity_id
_entity_poly.type
_entity_poly.pdbx_seq_one_letter_code
_entity_poly.pdbx_strand_id
1 'polypeptide(L)'
;MEWAGLPEQRNCAGGCWDSDKHQAKNKLLTRQIGTYPVFALDPMGYDCLNTMFMVNLHPSAYSAYYILGLLNSKASLSVLAASVL
;
A
#
# COMPACT_ATOMS: atom_id res chain seq x y z
N MET A 1 15.44 -14.89 -19.43
CA MET A 1 15.20 -13.66 -20.23
C MET A 1 15.87 -12.54 -19.46
N GLU A 2 17.06 -12.17 -19.89
CA GLU A 2 17.91 -11.16 -19.25
C GLU A 2 17.60 -9.81 -19.91
N TRP A 3 17.09 -8.86 -19.12
CA TRP A 3 16.75 -7.54 -19.62
C TRP A 3 17.94 -6.62 -19.43
N ALA A 4 18.79 -6.55 -20.46
CA ALA A 4 19.84 -5.55 -20.60
C ALA A 4 19.22 -4.14 -20.66
N GLY A 5 19.83 -3.22 -19.93
CA GLY A 5 19.23 -1.94 -19.55
C GLY A 5 18.90 -0.97 -20.68
N LEU A 6 17.79 -0.26 -20.49
CA LEU A 6 17.55 1.10 -20.96
C LEU A 6 16.81 1.88 -19.84
N PRO A 7 17.29 3.05 -19.39
CA PRO A 7 16.76 3.74 -18.20
C PRO A 7 15.40 4.43 -18.41
N GLU A 8 14.90 4.53 -19.64
CA GLU A 8 13.75 5.39 -19.99
C GLU A 8 12.45 4.62 -20.28
N GLN A 9 12.52 3.32 -20.56
CA GLN A 9 11.39 2.53 -21.06
C GLN A 9 10.38 2.09 -19.97
N ARG A 10 10.66 2.38 -18.69
CA ARG A 10 9.79 2.06 -17.55
C ARG A 10 8.70 3.11 -17.29
N ASN A 11 8.80 4.29 -17.90
CA ASN A 11 7.93 5.43 -17.60
C ASN A 11 6.61 5.47 -18.42
N CYS A 12 6.37 4.48 -19.27
CA CYS A 12 5.18 4.44 -20.13
C CYS A 12 3.97 3.77 -19.47
N ALA A 13 4.14 3.15 -18.30
CA ALA A 13 3.06 2.58 -17.52
C ALA A 13 2.89 3.44 -16.25
N GLY A 14 1.80 4.20 -16.15
CA GLY A 14 1.54 5.02 -14.97
C GLY A 14 1.61 4.21 -13.67
N GLY A 15 2.08 4.83 -12.58
CA GLY A 15 2.24 4.20 -11.27
C GLY A 15 3.69 4.16 -10.79
N CYS A 16 3.90 3.62 -9.59
CA CYS A 16 5.22 3.30 -9.06
C CYS A 16 5.65 1.94 -9.64
N TRP A 17 6.90 1.80 -10.09
CA TRP A 17 7.48 0.52 -10.56
C TRP A 17 8.74 0.13 -9.77
N ASP A 18 8.86 0.65 -8.55
CA ASP A 18 9.93 0.33 -7.63
C ASP A 18 9.70 -1.06 -7.02
N SER A 19 10.48 -2.04 -7.46
CA SER A 19 10.39 -3.43 -6.99
C SER A 19 10.60 -3.56 -5.49
N ASP A 20 11.43 -2.71 -4.86
CA ASP A 20 11.64 -2.75 -3.41
C ASP A 20 10.38 -2.32 -2.66
N LYS A 21 9.56 -1.46 -3.26
CA LYS A 21 8.27 -1.05 -2.69
C LYS A 21 7.19 -2.07 -2.97
N HIS A 22 7.13 -2.59 -4.20
CA HIS A 22 6.15 -3.59 -4.60
C HIS A 22 6.34 -4.93 -3.88
N GLN A 23 7.56 -5.36 -3.64
CA GLN A 23 7.83 -6.70 -3.09
C GLN A 23 8.15 -6.65 -1.59
N ALA A 24 7.96 -5.48 -0.97
CA ALA A 24 8.06 -5.33 0.47
C ALA A 24 7.06 -6.25 1.17
N LYS A 25 7.57 -7.12 2.05
CA LYS A 25 6.75 -7.97 2.91
C LYS A 25 6.13 -7.16 4.03
N ASN A 26 4.97 -7.61 4.50
CA ASN A 26 4.20 -6.96 5.57
C ASN A 26 3.82 -5.50 5.27
N LYS A 27 3.67 -5.16 3.98
CA LYS A 27 3.14 -3.86 3.57
C LYS A 27 1.63 -3.83 3.77
N LEU A 28 1.11 -2.66 4.08
CA LEU A 28 -0.32 -2.43 4.15
C LEU A 28 -0.84 -1.99 2.77
N LEU A 29 -2.05 -2.44 2.47
CA LEU A 29 -2.72 -2.17 1.22
C LEU A 29 -4.07 -1.51 1.50
N THR A 30 -4.43 -0.49 0.73
CA THR A 30 -5.78 0.09 0.77
C THR A 30 -6.21 0.51 -0.63
N ARG A 31 -7.53 0.49 -0.88
CA ARG A 31 -8.08 0.88 -2.18
C ARG A 31 -7.94 2.39 -2.39
N GLN A 32 -7.58 2.81 -3.61
CA GLN A 32 -7.58 4.22 -4.00
C GLN A 32 -8.99 4.77 -4.22
N ILE A 33 -9.92 3.90 -4.61
CA ILE A 33 -11.30 4.26 -4.97
C ILE A 33 -12.25 3.65 -3.95
N GLY A 34 -13.12 4.48 -3.38
CA GLY A 34 -14.15 4.10 -2.41
C GLY A 34 -14.39 5.19 -1.38
N THR A 35 -15.51 5.07 -0.63
CA THR A 35 -15.91 6.07 0.37
C THR A 35 -15.09 5.98 1.66
N TYR A 36 -14.70 4.77 2.06
CA TYR A 36 -13.93 4.53 3.29
C TYR A 36 -12.73 3.64 3.00
N PRO A 37 -11.54 3.95 3.54
CA PRO A 37 -10.39 3.09 3.36
C PRO A 37 -10.58 1.81 4.17
N VAL A 38 -10.23 0.70 3.55
CA VAL A 38 -10.16 -0.61 4.19
C VAL A 38 -8.75 -1.10 3.98
N PHE A 39 -8.04 -1.32 5.09
CA PHE A 39 -6.66 -1.75 5.05
C PHE A 39 -6.57 -3.27 5.11
N ALA A 40 -5.67 -3.84 4.32
CA ALA A 40 -5.26 -5.24 4.37
C ALA A 40 -3.74 -5.33 4.57
N LEU A 41 -3.29 -6.45 5.11
CA LEU A 41 -1.86 -6.77 5.21
C LEU A 41 -1.48 -7.72 4.09
N ASP A 42 -0.39 -7.40 3.38
CA ASP A 42 0.24 -8.31 2.44
C ASP A 42 1.54 -8.86 3.06
N PRO A 43 1.51 -10.08 3.63
CA PRO A 43 2.70 -10.70 4.20
C PRO A 43 3.67 -11.23 3.14
N MET A 44 3.21 -11.43 1.90
CA MET A 44 3.97 -12.11 0.85
C MET A 44 4.71 -11.16 -0.07
N GLY A 45 4.26 -9.90 -0.20
CA GLY A 45 4.89 -8.89 -1.05
C GLY A 45 4.49 -9.05 -2.53
N TYR A 46 3.19 -9.22 -2.79
CA TYR A 46 2.66 -9.30 -4.15
C TYR A 46 2.65 -7.94 -4.83
N ASP A 47 3.03 -7.91 -6.11
CA ASP A 47 2.90 -6.71 -6.93
C ASP A 47 1.43 -6.25 -6.95
N CYS A 48 1.22 -4.93 -6.82
CA CYS A 48 -0.12 -4.36 -6.73
C CYS A 48 -0.48 -3.57 -7.98
N LEU A 49 -1.75 -3.64 -8.38
CA LEU A 49 -2.29 -2.84 -9.47
C LEU A 49 -2.41 -1.37 -9.04
N ASN A 50 -2.49 -0.48 -10.03
CA ASN A 50 -2.58 0.98 -9.89
C ASN A 50 -3.90 1.50 -9.28
N THR A 51 -4.70 0.64 -8.68
CA THR A 51 -5.98 0.96 -8.02
C THR A 51 -5.88 0.88 -6.50
N MET A 52 -4.67 0.65 -5.98
CA MET A 52 -4.40 0.47 -4.56
C MET A 52 -3.16 1.28 -4.15
N PHE A 53 -3.21 1.81 -2.93
CA PHE A 53 -2.04 2.34 -2.27
C PHE A 53 -1.31 1.22 -1.53
N MET A 54 0.01 1.21 -1.68
CA MET A 54 0.94 0.41 -0.89
C MET A 54 1.59 1.29 0.17
N VAL A 55 1.54 0.85 1.42
CA VAL A 55 2.13 1.54 2.56
C VAL A 55 3.14 0.62 3.22
N ASN A 56 4.42 0.90 2.99
CA ASN A 56 5.50 0.20 3.66
C ASN A 56 5.67 0.77 5.06
N LEU A 57 5.54 -0.10 6.05
CA LEU A 57 5.75 0.28 7.44
C LEU A 57 7.24 0.49 7.68
N HIS A 58 7.60 1.66 8.20
CA HIS A 58 8.94 1.86 8.73
C HIS A 58 9.16 0.88 9.89
N PRO A 59 10.37 0.35 10.10
CA PRO A 59 10.70 -0.41 11.29
C PRO A 59 10.20 0.32 12.55
N SER A 60 9.36 -0.34 13.32
CA SER A 60 8.71 0.23 14.49
C SER A 60 8.60 -0.81 15.61
N ALA A 61 8.39 -0.35 16.84
CA ALA A 61 8.11 -1.25 17.97
C ALA A 61 6.74 -1.94 17.88
N TYR A 62 5.89 -1.53 16.94
CA TYR A 62 4.53 -2.05 16.77
C TYR A 62 4.48 -3.11 15.67
N SER A 63 3.69 -4.15 15.90
CA SER A 63 3.44 -5.17 14.89
C SER A 63 2.55 -4.61 13.77
N ALA A 64 2.75 -5.10 12.54
CA ALA A 64 1.91 -4.73 11.41
C ALA A 64 0.42 -5.06 11.67
N TYR A 65 0.14 -6.14 12.41
CA TYR A 65 -1.22 -6.51 12.83
C TYR A 65 -1.85 -5.51 13.79
N TYR A 66 -1.07 -4.95 14.71
CA TYR A 66 -1.56 -3.91 15.62
C TYR A 66 -1.96 -2.65 14.84
N ILE A 67 -1.09 -2.21 13.93
CA ILE A 67 -1.34 -1.04 13.06
C ILE A 67 -2.57 -1.30 12.17
N LEU A 68 -2.67 -2.49 11.57
CA LEU A 68 -3.83 -2.91 10.78
C LEU A 68 -5.13 -2.81 11.57
N GLY A 69 -5.14 -3.32 12.81
CA GLY A 69 -6.29 -3.26 13.70
C GLY A 69 -6.68 -1.83 14.06
N LEU A 70 -5.68 -0.97 14.32
CA LEU A 70 -5.91 0.45 14.59
C LEU A 70 -6.53 1.16 13.39
N LEU A 71 -5.99 0.97 12.19
CA LEU A 71 -6.46 1.63 10.96
C LEU A 71 -7.88 1.21 10.56
N ASN A 72 -8.24 -0.05 10.80
CA ASN A 72 -9.59 -0.56 10.56
C ASN A 72 -10.54 -0.39 11.75
N SER A 73 -10.10 0.25 12.84
CA SER A 73 -10.94 0.48 14.02
C SER A 73 -12.00 1.55 13.76
N LYS A 74 -13.08 1.51 14.54
CA LYS A 74 -14.16 2.52 14.48
C LYS A 74 -13.65 3.95 14.69
N ALA A 75 -12.64 4.13 15.54
CA ALA A 75 -12.06 5.44 15.83
C ALA A 75 -11.38 6.04 14.60
N SER A 76 -10.62 5.24 13.85
CA SER A 76 -9.98 5.68 12.61
C SER A 76 -11.00 5.96 11.51
N LEU A 77 -11.99 5.07 11.37
CA LEU A 77 -13.06 5.23 10.39
C LEU A 77 -13.91 6.47 10.65
N SER A 78 -14.19 6.82 11.92
CA SER A 78 -14.97 8.02 12.24
C SER A 78 -14.27 9.32 11.89
N VAL A 79 -12.94 9.39 12.04
CA VAL A 79 -12.14 10.58 11.67
C VAL A 79 -12.13 10.77 10.15
N LEU A 80 -11.97 9.67 9.41
CA LEU A 80 -11.95 9.69 7.95
C LEU A 80 -13.33 10.01 7.36
N ALA A 81 -14.41 9.52 7.99
CA ALA A 81 -15.78 9.86 7.61
C ALA A 81 -16.10 11.35 7.81
N ALA A 82 -15.59 11.95 8.89
CA ALA A 82 -15.82 13.36 9.21
C ALA A 82 -15.05 14.33 8.30
N SER A 83 -14.05 13.85 7.55
CA SER A 83 -13.18 14.67 6.70
C SER A 83 -13.63 14.75 5.23
N VAL A 84 -14.77 14.13 4.88
CA VAL A 84 -15.35 14.10 3.52
C VAL A 84 -16.67 14.88 3.44
N LEU A 85 -17.03 15.62 4.50
CA LEU A 85 -18.13 16.60 4.53
C LEU A 85 -17.57 18.01 4.66
#